data_AF-A0A356K5C9-F1
#
_entry.id   AF-A0A356K5C9-F1
#
_cell.length_a   1.000
_cell.length_b   1.000
_cell.length_c   1.000
_cell.angle_alpha   90.00
_cell.angle_beta   90.00
_cell.angle_gamma   90.00
#
_symmetry.space_group_name_H-M   'P 1'
#
loop_
_entity.id
_entity.type
_entity.pdbx_description
1 polymer ?
#
loop_
_entity_poly.entity_id
_entity_poly.type
_entity_poly.pdbx_seq_one_letter_code
_entity_poly.pdbx_strand_id
1 'polypeptide(L)'
;RFRWDAATDTIALDTEKQLLSVTQPYANHNGGMLAFGPLDGYLYIAFGDGGSGGDPDGNGQNGMSLLGTILRIDVHPQDPADAYDIPLDNPFRDNENVRDEIYA
;
A
#
# COMPACT_ATOMS: atom_id res chain seq x y z
N ARG A 1 0.65 2.50 11.08
CA ARG A 1 -0.60 2.88 11.79
C ARG A 1 -0.30 3.13 13.25
N PHE A 2 -1.01 4.08 13.85
CA PHE A 2 -0.99 4.32 15.29
C PHE A 2 -2.40 4.11 15.85
N ARG A 3 -2.51 3.87 17.15
CA ARG A 3 -3.79 3.90 17.85
C ARG A 3 -4.15 5.34 18.22
N TRP A 4 -5.37 5.74 17.90
CA TRP A 4 -5.99 6.99 18.34
C TRP A 4 -6.89 6.69 19.54
N ASP A 5 -6.77 7.49 20.59
CA ASP A 5 -7.65 7.46 21.75
C ASP A 5 -8.73 8.54 21.59
N ALA A 6 -9.97 8.10 21.39
CA ALA A 6 -11.11 8.98 21.20
C ALA A 6 -11.51 9.77 22.46
N ALA A 7 -11.15 9.29 23.66
CA ALA A 7 -11.48 9.96 24.91
C ALA A 7 -10.59 11.18 25.17
N THR A 8 -9.32 11.09 24.75
CA THR A 8 -8.33 12.15 24.93
C THR A 8 -8.02 12.92 23.66
N ASP A 9 -8.50 12.46 22.51
CA ASP A 9 -8.17 12.95 21.17
C ASP A 9 -6.65 13.01 20.92
N THR A 10 -5.96 11.91 21.27
CA THR A 10 -4.50 11.80 21.14
C THR A 10 -4.08 10.54 20.40
N ILE A 11 -2.90 10.60 19.78
CA ILE A 11 -2.26 9.45 19.13
C ILE A 11 -1.23 8.84 20.09
N ALA A 12 -1.31 7.53 20.34
CA ALA A 12 -0.33 6.80 21.15
C ALA A 12 0.90 6.44 20.30
N LEU A 13 1.97 7.23 20.41
CA LEU A 13 3.15 7.12 19.54
C LEU A 13 3.92 5.80 19.69
N ASP A 14 3.85 5.16 20.86
CA ASP A 14 4.46 3.86 21.14
C ASP A 14 3.73 2.68 20.47
N THR A 15 2.61 2.94 19.80
CA THR A 15 1.80 1.93 19.09
C THR A 15 2.07 1.87 17.59
N GLU A 16 3.18 2.48 17.13
CA GLU A 16 3.55 2.45 15.72
C GLU A 16 3.62 1.00 15.21
N LYS A 17 2.82 0.72 14.18
CA LYS A 17 2.93 -0.50 13.39
C LYS A 17 3.22 -0.13 11.94
N GLN A 18 4.38 -0.50 11.44
CA GLN A 18 4.71 -0.33 10.02
C GLN A 18 3.77 -1.21 9.18
N LEU A 19 3.07 -0.60 8.22
CA LEU A 19 2.17 -1.32 7.31
C LEU A 19 2.94 -1.87 6.12
N LEU A 20 3.64 -0.99 5.40
CA LEU A 20 4.34 -1.32 4.17
C LEU A 20 5.65 -0.54 4.08
N SER A 21 6.66 -1.13 3.44
CA SER A 21 7.89 -0.45 3.04
C SER A 21 8.15 -0.74 1.58
N VAL A 22 8.38 0.30 0.79
CA VAL A 22 8.73 0.16 -0.64
C VAL A 22 9.99 0.97 -0.88
N THR A 23 11.04 0.30 -1.34
CA THR A 23 12.31 0.94 -1.70
C THR A 23 12.11 1.78 -2.97
N GLN A 24 12.55 3.05 -2.92
CA GLN A 24 12.54 3.95 -4.06
C GLN A 24 13.94 4.00 -4.67
N PRO A 25 14.14 3.56 -5.93
CA PRO A 25 15.47 3.47 -6.54
C PRO A 25 16.05 4.84 -6.92
N TYR A 26 15.19 5.82 -7.20
CA TYR A 26 15.59 7.18 -7.54
C TYR A 26 14.90 8.24 -6.66
N ALA A 27 15.27 9.50 -6.86
CA ALA A 27 14.78 10.62 -6.04
C ALA A 27 13.44 11.22 -6.52
N ASN A 28 12.89 10.74 -7.64
CA ASN A 28 11.68 11.26 -8.27
C ASN A 28 10.66 10.15 -8.57
N HIS A 29 9.43 10.54 -8.89
CA HIS A 29 8.31 9.63 -9.18
C HIS A 29 8.02 8.57 -8.09
N ASN A 30 8.18 8.96 -6.82
CA ASN A 30 7.86 8.06 -5.71
C ASN A 30 6.35 7.80 -5.57
N GLY A 31 5.51 8.74 -6.03
CA GLY A 31 4.09 8.76 -5.71
C GLY A 31 3.86 9.02 -4.21
N GLY A 32 3.04 8.20 -3.57
CA GLY A 32 2.77 8.23 -2.13
C GLY A 32 1.40 8.78 -1.75
N MET A 33 0.46 8.93 -2.70
CA MET A 33 -0.91 9.33 -2.35
C MET A 33 -1.55 8.23 -1.50
N LEU A 34 -2.22 8.66 -0.43
CA LEU A 34 -3.02 7.80 0.45
C LEU A 34 -4.46 8.29 0.45
N ALA A 35 -5.40 7.35 0.29
CA ALA A 35 -6.84 7.64 0.43
C ALA A 35 -7.59 6.41 0.93
N PHE A 36 -8.62 6.61 1.75
CA PHE A 36 -9.57 5.55 2.05
C PHE A 36 -10.69 5.56 1.01
N GLY A 37 -11.01 4.39 0.47
CA GLY A 37 -12.14 4.25 -0.44
C GLY A 37 -13.45 4.51 0.31
N PRO A 38 -14.34 5.38 -0.19
CA PRO A 38 -15.52 5.81 0.56
C PRO A 38 -16.60 4.72 0.66
N LEU A 39 -16.55 3.71 -0.21
CA LEU A 39 -17.54 2.64 -0.27
C LEU A 39 -17.06 1.35 0.40
N ASP A 40 -15.78 1.02 0.25
CA ASP A 40 -15.18 -0.22 0.75
C ASP A 40 -14.33 -0.04 2.01
N GLY A 41 -13.90 1.19 2.32
CA GLY A 41 -13.14 1.52 3.52
C GLY A 41 -11.68 1.04 3.50
N TYR A 42 -11.20 0.50 2.39
CA TYR A 42 -9.82 0.05 2.24
C TYR A 42 -8.86 1.21 1.99
N LEU A 43 -7.59 1.03 2.34
CA LEU A 43 -6.53 2.00 2.07
C LEU A 43 -6.00 1.81 0.65
N TYR A 44 -6.11 2.85 -0.16
CA TYR A 44 -5.49 2.95 -1.47
C TYR A 44 -4.17 3.72 -1.38
N ILE A 45 -3.13 3.18 -2.02
CA ILE A 45 -1.79 3.74 -2.03
C ILE A 45 -1.32 3.84 -3.49
N ALA A 46 -1.06 5.03 -4.00
CA ALA A 46 -0.53 5.19 -5.35
C ALA A 46 0.98 5.36 -5.33
N PHE A 47 1.74 4.42 -5.90
CA PHE A 47 3.18 4.54 -6.10
C PHE A 47 3.47 4.93 -7.55
N GLY A 48 4.44 5.81 -7.76
CA GLY A 48 5.02 5.99 -9.09
C GLY A 48 6.02 4.89 -9.41
N ASP A 49 6.62 4.94 -10.60
CA ASP A 49 7.55 3.94 -11.14
C ASP A 49 8.91 3.88 -10.41
N GLY A 50 9.13 4.76 -9.42
CA GLY A 50 10.39 4.84 -8.69
C GLY A 50 11.44 5.72 -9.35
N GLY A 51 11.13 6.34 -10.50
CA GLY A 51 11.86 7.48 -11.05
C GLY A 51 12.87 7.19 -12.14
N SER A 52 13.63 8.24 -12.48
CA SER A 52 14.37 8.41 -13.74
C SER A 52 13.47 8.56 -14.97
N GLY A 53 14.08 8.82 -16.13
CA GLY A 53 13.37 9.00 -17.39
C GLY A 53 13.10 7.67 -18.09
N GLY A 54 11.84 7.42 -18.43
CA GLY A 54 11.44 6.28 -19.27
C GLY A 54 11.33 4.94 -18.55
N ASP A 55 11.12 4.93 -17.22
CA ASP A 55 11.00 3.72 -16.39
C ASP A 55 12.13 2.70 -16.66
N PRO A 56 13.39 3.04 -16.33
CA PRO A 56 14.54 2.23 -16.70
C PRO A 56 14.54 0.83 -16.06
N ASP A 57 13.85 0.66 -14.93
CA ASP A 57 13.71 -0.61 -14.22
C ASP A 57 12.46 -1.40 -14.68
N GLY A 58 11.63 -0.83 -15.57
CA GLY A 58 10.43 -1.46 -16.11
C GLY A 58 9.36 -1.76 -15.05
N ASN A 59 9.26 -0.94 -14.01
CA ASN A 59 8.33 -1.15 -12.90
C ASN A 59 6.86 -1.04 -13.31
N GLY A 60 6.52 -0.13 -14.24
CA GLY A 60 5.13 0.19 -14.58
C GLY A 60 4.34 -0.92 -15.28
N GLN A 61 5.00 -2.02 -15.68
CA GLN A 61 4.35 -3.23 -16.23
C GLN A 61 4.83 -4.50 -15.53
N ASN A 62 5.55 -4.37 -14.42
CA ASN A 62 6.06 -5.50 -13.66
C ASN A 62 5.11 -5.82 -12.52
N GLY A 63 4.24 -6.82 -12.72
CA GLY A 63 3.29 -7.27 -11.70
C GLY A 63 3.93 -7.71 -10.38
N MET A 64 5.23 -8.00 -10.36
CA MET A 64 5.95 -8.36 -9.13
C MET A 64 6.49 -7.17 -8.34
N SER A 65 6.39 -5.95 -8.91
CA SER A 65 6.76 -4.67 -8.30
C SER A 65 5.54 -3.96 -7.73
N LEU A 66 5.69 -3.32 -6.57
CA LEU A 66 4.67 -2.41 -6.04
C LEU A 66 4.80 -0.99 -6.61
N LEU A 67 5.90 -0.70 -7.33
CA LEU A 67 6.11 0.59 -7.99
C LEU A 67 5.29 0.67 -9.28
N GLY A 68 4.81 1.86 -9.61
CA GLY A 68 4.00 2.12 -10.80
C GLY A 68 2.56 1.60 -10.69
N THR A 69 2.03 1.43 -9.47
CA THR A 69 0.74 0.80 -9.22
C THR A 69 -0.14 1.62 -8.29
N ILE A 70 -1.43 1.29 -8.28
CA ILE A 70 -2.35 1.60 -7.19
C ILE A 70 -2.53 0.32 -6.37
N LEU A 71 -2.12 0.35 -5.11
CA LEU A 71 -2.39 -0.71 -4.15
C LEU A 71 -3.74 -0.50 -3.45
N ARG A 72 -4.34 -1.59 -2.98
CA ARG A 72 -5.53 -1.60 -2.13
C ARG A 72 -5.36 -2.66 -1.06
N ILE A 73 -5.29 -2.22 0.21
CA ILE A 73 -5.05 -3.09 1.37
C ILE A 73 -6.08 -2.84 2.48
N ASP A 74 -6.37 -3.87 3.27
CA ASP A 74 -7.16 -3.76 4.48
C ASP A 74 -6.28 -3.54 5.71
N VAL A 75 -6.37 -2.35 6.30
CA VAL A 75 -5.57 -1.97 7.48
C VAL A 75 -6.19 -2.43 8.81
N HIS A 76 -7.27 -3.22 8.76
CA HIS A 76 -7.93 -3.87 9.89
C HIS A 76 -7.88 -5.40 9.77
N PRO A 77 -6.69 -6.01 9.82
CA PRO A 77 -6.52 -7.43 9.56
C PRO A 77 -7.22 -8.29 10.61
N GLN A 78 -7.68 -9.47 10.19
CA GLN A 78 -8.32 -10.47 11.06
C GLN A 78 -7.34 -11.00 12.10
N ASP A 79 -6.09 -11.24 11.72
CA ASP A 79 -5.02 -11.56 12.66
C ASP A 79 -4.31 -10.25 13.10
N PRO A 80 -4.33 -9.91 14.41
CA PRO A 80 -3.61 -8.75 14.92
C PRO A 80 -2.08 -8.77 14.68
N ALA A 81 -1.50 -9.96 14.45
CA ALA A 81 -0.09 -10.12 14.08
C ALA A 81 0.20 -9.51 12.70
N ASP A 82 -0.73 -9.60 11.75
CA ASP A 82 -0.56 -9.12 10.39
C ASP A 82 -0.60 -7.59 10.31
N ALA A 83 0.21 -7.03 9.41
CA ALA A 83 0.26 -5.59 9.21
C ALA A 83 -1.04 -5.08 8.57
N TYR A 84 -1.48 -5.80 7.54
CA TYR A 84 -2.69 -5.57 6.75
C TYR A 84 -3.13 -6.90 6.13
N ASP A 85 -4.38 -6.98 5.72
CA ASP A 85 -4.92 -8.08 4.92
C ASP A 85 -5.08 -7.64 3.44
N ILE A 86 -5.20 -8.62 2.55
CA ILE A 86 -5.56 -8.41 1.15
C ILE A 86 -7.08 -8.54 1.01
N PRO A 87 -7.80 -7.53 0.49
CA PRO A 87 -9.21 -7.65 0.16
C PRO A 87 -9.51 -8.84 -0.75
N LEU A 88 -10.57 -9.59 -0.46
CA LEU A 88 -10.92 -10.81 -1.21
C LEU A 88 -11.27 -10.55 -2.68
N ASP A 89 -11.68 -9.33 -2.99
CA ASP A 89 -12.06 -8.85 -4.33
C ASP A 89 -10.96 -8.00 -4.99
N ASN A 90 -9.72 -8.03 -4.48
CA ASN A 90 -8.59 -7.48 -5.25
C ASN A 90 -8.46 -8.22 -6.58
N PRO A 91 -8.26 -7.51 -7.71
CA PRO A 91 -8.37 -8.08 -9.05
C PRO A 91 -7.28 -9.10 -9.39
N PHE A 92 -6.16 -9.04 -8.67
CA PHE A 92 -5.00 -9.91 -8.90
C PHE A 92 -4.70 -10.85 -7.74
N ARG A 93 -5.62 -10.96 -6.77
CA ARG A 93 -5.47 -11.87 -5.64
C ARG A 93 -5.24 -13.30 -6.14
N ASP A 94 -4.26 -13.98 -5.55
CA ASP A 94 -3.86 -15.35 -5.85
C ASP A 94 -3.32 -15.54 -7.29
N ASN A 95 -2.87 -14.45 -7.94
CA ASN A 95 -2.17 -14.51 -9.22
C ASN A 95 -0.66 -14.62 -9.00
N GLU A 96 -0.06 -15.75 -9.42
CA GLU A 96 1.37 -16.00 -9.23
C GLU A 96 2.32 -14.98 -9.90
N ASN A 97 1.82 -14.17 -10.85
CA ASN A 97 2.62 -13.20 -11.59
C ASN A 97 2.36 -11.74 -11.20
N VAL A 98 1.47 -11.49 -10.24
CA VAL A 98 1.08 -10.14 -9.81
C VAL A 98 0.95 -10.10 -8.30
N ARG A 99 1.47 -9.06 -7.65
CA ARG A 99 1.32 -8.87 -6.21
C ARG A 99 -0.15 -8.71 -5.83
N ASP A 100 -0.57 -9.43 -4.80
CA ASP A 100 -1.95 -9.43 -4.30
C ASP A 100 -2.43 -8.04 -3.87
N GLU A 101 -1.51 -7.15 -3.45
CA GLU A 101 -1.82 -5.76 -3.08
C GLU A 101 -2.29 -4.91 -4.26
N ILE A 102 -1.92 -5.26 -5.49
CA ILE A 102 -2.15 -4.44 -6.67
C ILE A 102 -3.65 -4.43 -6.99
N TYR A 103 -4.18 -3.22 -7.15
CA TYR A 103 -5.52 -2.96 -7.65
C TYR A 103 -5.50 -2.53 -9.12
N ALA A 104 -4.54 -1.69 -9.52
CA ALA A 104 -4.37 -1.21 -10.89
C ALA A 104 -2.91 -0.86 -11.21
#